data_AF-A0ABD6IYV9-F1
#
_entry.id   AF-A0ABD6IYV9-F1
#
_cell.length_a   1.000
_cell.length_b   1.000
_cell.length_c   1.000
_cell.angle_alpha   90.00
_cell.angle_beta   90.00
_cell.angle_gamma   90.00
#
_symmetry.space_group_name_H-M   'P 1'
#
loop_
_entity.id
_entity.type
_entity.pdbx_description
1 polymer ?
#
loop_
_entity_poly.entity_id
_entity_poly.type
_entity_poly.pdbx_seq_one_letter_code
_entity_poly.pdbx_strand_id
1 'polypeptide(L)'
;MRPVGSELPPLEIPLTRTLIVAGAIASRDYQDVHHDPELARDKGSPDVFMNILTTNGLVGRYITDHFGPTAVLRKVAIRLGAPNHPGDTMVLTGRIEEVDGDTATVRVVGANGLGTHVTGTVTVTVPEEARP
;
A
#
# COMPACT_ATOMS: atom_id res chain seq x y z
N MET A 1 -18.54 -1.65 12.80
CA MET A 1 -17.65 -2.21 11.76
C MET A 1 -18.47 -2.46 10.51
N ARG A 2 -17.95 -2.15 9.31
CA ARG A 2 -18.69 -2.38 8.07
C ARG A 2 -18.86 -3.89 7.80
N PRO A 3 -19.97 -4.35 7.20
CA PRO A 3 -20.21 -5.78 6.96
C PRO A 3 -19.27 -6.37 5.91
N VAL A 4 -19.14 -7.70 5.91
CA VAL A 4 -18.45 -8.45 4.84
C VAL A 4 -19.02 -8.10 3.47
N GLY A 5 -18.15 -7.97 2.49
CA GLY A 5 -18.45 -7.52 1.13
C GLY A 5 -18.42 -6.02 0.94
N SER A 6 -18.27 -5.22 2.02
CA SER A 6 -18.16 -3.77 1.90
C SER A 6 -16.87 -3.34 1.20
N GLU A 7 -17.00 -2.43 0.24
CA GLU A 7 -15.88 -1.74 -0.37
C GLU A 7 -15.45 -0.55 0.51
N LEU A 8 -14.14 -0.33 0.56
CA LEU A 8 -13.51 0.85 1.14
C LEU A 8 -13.32 1.91 0.03
N PRO A 9 -13.54 3.20 0.32
CA PRO A 9 -13.27 4.27 -0.64
C PRO A 9 -11.84 4.16 -1.20
N PRO A 10 -11.62 4.47 -2.49
CA PRO A 10 -10.29 4.41 -3.08
C PRO A 10 -9.38 5.49 -2.49
N LEU A 11 -8.07 5.23 -2.47
CA LEU A 11 -7.04 6.20 -2.18
C LEU A 11 -6.12 6.35 -3.38
N GLU A 12 -6.14 7.54 -4.01
CA GLU A 12 -5.22 7.90 -5.08
C GLU A 12 -3.92 8.46 -4.51
N ILE A 13 -2.79 7.94 -5.00
CA ILE A 13 -1.46 8.30 -4.52
C ILE A 13 -0.62 8.69 -5.74
N PRO A 14 -0.36 10.00 -5.94
CA PRO A 14 0.56 10.46 -6.96
C PRO A 14 1.97 9.92 -6.69
N LEU A 15 2.51 9.18 -7.65
CA LEU A 15 3.83 8.56 -7.55
C LEU A 15 4.88 9.59 -7.96
N THR A 16 5.20 10.51 -7.05
CA THR A 16 6.29 11.45 -7.29
C THR A 16 7.64 10.77 -7.07
N ARG A 17 8.69 11.25 -7.77
CA ARG A 17 10.06 10.81 -7.47
C ARG A 17 10.42 11.05 -6.01
N THR A 18 9.99 12.18 -5.45
CA THR A 18 10.19 12.50 -4.03
C THR A 18 9.57 11.44 -3.11
N LEU A 19 8.33 11.00 -3.35
CA LEU A 19 7.70 9.94 -2.58
C LEU A 19 8.52 8.64 -2.64
N ILE A 20 8.93 8.24 -3.84
CA ILE A 20 9.68 7.00 -4.06
C ILE A 20 11.04 7.03 -3.33
N VAL A 21 11.82 8.09 -3.55
CA VAL A 21 13.15 8.25 -2.95
C VAL A 21 13.04 8.41 -1.44
N ALA A 22 12.19 9.31 -0.96
CA ALA A 22 12.05 9.56 0.47
C ALA A 22 11.50 8.33 1.21
N GLY A 23 10.55 7.60 0.62
CA GLY A 23 10.01 6.36 1.18
C GLY A 23 11.08 5.28 1.31
N ALA A 24 11.91 5.08 0.28
CA ALA A 24 13.02 4.14 0.33
C ALA A 24 14.02 4.50 1.44
N ILE A 25 14.48 5.75 1.50
CA ILE A 25 15.46 6.19 2.51
C ILE A 25 14.88 6.15 3.92
N ALA A 26 13.63 6.59 4.13
CA ALA A 26 12.96 6.55 5.43
C ALA A 26 12.75 5.11 5.94
N SER A 27 12.51 4.17 5.03
CA SER A 27 12.42 2.73 5.33
C SER A 27 13.78 2.03 5.42
N ARG A 28 14.88 2.78 5.32
CA ARG A 28 16.28 2.29 5.37
C ARG A 28 16.62 1.30 4.25
N ASP A 29 15.95 1.44 3.11
CA ASP A 29 16.25 0.72 1.90
C ASP A 29 17.12 1.59 0.99
N TYR A 30 18.42 1.30 1.01
CA TYR A 30 19.43 2.01 0.24
C TYR A 30 19.79 1.27 -1.06
N GLN A 31 18.91 0.39 -1.56
CA GLN A 31 19.09 -0.19 -2.89
C GLN A 31 18.99 0.94 -3.94
N ASP A 32 20.02 1.04 -4.78
CA ASP A 32 20.21 2.08 -5.81
C ASP A 32 19.00 2.29 -6.72
N VAL A 33 18.30 1.22 -7.12
CA VAL A 33 17.11 1.27 -8.01
C VAL A 33 15.95 2.12 -7.48
N HIS A 34 15.98 2.53 -6.20
CA HIS A 34 14.95 3.38 -5.60
C HIS A 34 15.33 4.87 -5.55
N HIS A 35 16.59 5.23 -5.81
CA HIS A 35 17.08 6.60 -5.64
C HIS A 35 18.09 7.09 -6.67
N ASP A 36 18.69 6.19 -7.45
CA ASP A 36 19.60 6.51 -8.54
C ASP A 36 18.98 6.13 -9.90
N PRO A 37 18.59 7.11 -10.73
CA PRO A 37 17.96 6.84 -12.02
C PRO A 37 18.90 6.22 -13.06
N GLU A 38 20.21 6.46 -12.96
CA GLU A 38 21.19 5.90 -13.90
C GLU A 38 21.40 4.42 -13.57
N LEU A 39 21.65 4.10 -12.30
CA LEU A 39 21.81 2.71 -11.86
C LEU A 39 20.53 1.88 -12.01
N ALA A 40 19.35 2.49 -11.88
CA ALA A 40 18.08 1.83 -12.21
C ALA A 40 18.01 1.43 -13.69
N ARG A 41 18.45 2.30 -14.60
CA ARG A 41 18.49 2.06 -16.05
C ARG A 41 19.51 1.01 -16.44
N ASP A 42 20.69 1.02 -15.82
CA ASP A 42 21.71 -0.01 -16.02
C ASP A 42 21.20 -1.41 -15.65
N LYS A 43 20.20 -1.48 -14.75
CA LYS A 43 19.52 -2.72 -14.34
C LYS A 43 18.25 -3.03 -15.14
N GLY A 44 17.97 -2.27 -16.20
CA GLY A 44 16.87 -2.51 -17.14
C GLY A 44 15.53 -1.89 -16.74
N SER A 45 15.49 -1.08 -15.69
CA SER A 45 14.29 -0.31 -15.33
C SER A 45 14.25 1.02 -16.10
N PRO A 46 13.10 1.54 -16.57
CA PRO A 46 13.05 2.82 -17.27
C PRO A 46 13.44 4.02 -16.37
N ASP A 47 13.23 3.88 -15.05
CA ASP A 47 13.50 4.88 -14.02
C ASP A 47 13.60 4.20 -12.63
N VAL A 48 13.80 4.98 -11.57
CA VAL A 48 13.63 4.50 -10.19
C VAL A 48 12.21 3.97 -9.99
N PHE A 49 12.04 3.05 -9.04
CA PHE A 49 10.72 2.53 -8.68
C PHE A 49 10.54 2.36 -7.18
N MET A 50 9.28 2.43 -6.73
CA MET A 50 8.91 2.29 -5.32
C MET A 50 9.33 0.92 -4.76
N ASN A 51 9.94 0.93 -3.57
CA ASN A 51 10.29 -0.29 -2.86
C ASN A 51 9.09 -0.91 -2.13
N ILE A 52 9.21 -2.18 -1.76
CA ILE A 52 8.14 -2.91 -1.08
C ILE A 52 7.78 -2.32 0.29
N LEU A 53 8.75 -1.73 0.99
CA LEU A 53 8.52 -1.20 2.33
C LEU A 53 7.63 0.05 2.29
N THR A 54 7.82 0.93 1.30
CA THR A 54 6.92 2.07 1.06
C THR A 54 5.53 1.58 0.68
N THR A 55 5.42 0.61 -0.23
CA THR A 55 4.13 0.01 -0.59
C THR A 55 3.41 -0.58 0.63
N ASN A 56 4.13 -1.32 1.48
CA ASN A 56 3.59 -1.89 2.71
C ASN A 56 3.10 -0.81 3.69
N GLY A 57 3.87 0.27 3.85
CA GLY A 57 3.48 1.42 4.66
C GLY A 57 2.23 2.13 4.12
N LEU A 58 2.12 2.31 2.80
CA LEU A 58 0.94 2.91 2.15
C LEU A 58 -0.30 2.02 2.27
N VAL A 59 -0.16 0.69 2.17
CA VAL A 59 -1.25 -0.25 2.46
C VAL A 59 -1.67 -0.17 3.93
N GLY A 60 -0.70 -0.09 4.86
CA GLY A 60 -0.98 0.11 6.29
C GLY A 60 -1.76 1.40 6.55
N ARG A 61 -1.27 2.52 5.99
CA ARG A 61 -1.95 3.82 6.04
C ARG A 61 -3.37 3.73 5.49
N TYR A 62 -3.56 3.14 4.30
CA TYR A 62 -4.88 3.00 3.68
C TYR A 62 -5.88 2.33 4.62
N ILE A 63 -5.46 1.26 5.31
CA ILE A 63 -6.29 0.56 6.28
C ILE A 63 -6.56 1.44 7.51
N THR A 64 -5.54 2.04 8.12
CA THR A 64 -5.75 2.87 9.32
C THR A 64 -6.53 4.15 9.04
N ASP A 65 -6.43 4.73 7.84
CA ASP A 65 -7.24 5.88 7.41
C ASP A 65 -8.74 5.51 7.35
N HIS A 66 -9.08 4.23 7.13
CA HIS A 66 -10.46 3.75 7.09
C HIS A 66 -11.00 3.24 8.44
N PHE A 67 -10.16 2.63 9.26
CA PHE A 67 -10.57 2.03 10.53
C PHE A 67 -10.24 2.88 11.76
N GLY A 68 -9.54 4.00 11.57
CA GLY A 68 -9.26 4.99 12.61
C GLY A 68 -7.91 4.81 13.30
N PRO A 69 -7.50 5.80 14.11
CA PRO A 69 -6.18 5.87 14.73
C PRO A 69 -5.94 4.83 15.83
N THR A 70 -7.01 4.21 16.35
CA THR A 70 -6.92 3.14 17.35
C THR A 70 -6.91 1.74 16.74
N ALA A 71 -7.01 1.63 15.40
CA ALA A 71 -6.95 0.35 14.70
C ALA A 71 -5.54 -0.26 14.83
N VAL A 72 -5.50 -1.58 15.04
CA VAL A 72 -4.24 -2.32 15.19
C VAL A 72 -4.06 -3.26 14.00
N LEU A 73 -3.06 -2.97 13.16
CA LEU A 73 -2.66 -3.89 12.10
C LEU A 73 -2.04 -5.14 12.71
N ARG A 74 -2.67 -6.30 12.50
CA ARG A 74 -2.20 -7.60 13.00
C ARG A 74 -1.32 -8.31 11.99
N LYS A 75 -1.66 -8.21 10.71
CA LYS A 75 -0.94 -8.85 9.61
C LYS A 75 -1.12 -8.05 8.33
N VAL A 76 -0.04 -7.84 7.60
CA VAL A 76 -0.07 -7.32 6.23
C VAL A 76 0.62 -8.35 5.35
N ALA A 77 -0.14 -9.01 4.48
CA ALA A 77 0.35 -10.07 3.60
C ALA A 77 0.13 -9.65 2.15
N ILE A 78 1.15 -9.06 1.55
CA ILE A 78 1.11 -8.49 0.21
C ILE A 78 2.10 -9.17 -0.73
N ARG A 79 1.77 -9.16 -2.02
CA ARG A 79 2.68 -9.49 -3.12
C ARG A 79 2.72 -8.33 -4.11
N LEU A 80 3.89 -8.12 -4.71
CA LEU A 80 4.09 -7.12 -5.75
C LEU A 80 3.86 -7.70 -7.15
N GLY A 81 3.51 -6.81 -8.08
CA GLY A 81 3.34 -7.06 -9.50
C GLY A 81 4.04 -5.96 -10.32
N ALA A 82 3.26 -5.16 -11.03
CA ALA A 82 3.79 -4.05 -11.85
C ALA A 82 4.58 -3.04 -11.00
N PRO A 83 5.69 -2.45 -11.48
CA PRO A 83 6.44 -1.44 -10.73
C PRO A 83 5.67 -0.12 -10.65
N ASN A 84 5.88 0.63 -9.57
CA ASN A 84 5.42 2.01 -9.42
C ASN A 84 6.56 2.97 -9.81
N HIS A 85 6.39 3.72 -10.90
CA HIS A 85 7.37 4.68 -11.39
C HIS A 85 6.95 6.15 -11.14
N PRO A 86 7.91 7.09 -11.10
CA PRO A 86 7.62 8.51 -11.05
C PRO A 86 6.70 8.97 -12.18
N GLY A 87 5.72 9.83 -11.87
CA GLY A 87 4.82 10.46 -12.83
C GLY A 87 3.50 9.73 -13.08
N ASP A 88 3.33 8.54 -12.51
CA ASP A 88 2.06 7.78 -12.54
C ASP A 88 1.27 8.01 -11.23
N THR A 89 0.08 7.41 -11.13
CA THR A 89 -0.76 7.40 -9.91
C THR A 89 -1.12 5.97 -9.57
N MET A 90 -0.86 5.57 -8.32
CA MET A 90 -1.37 4.31 -7.78
C MET A 90 -2.73 4.56 -7.11
N VAL A 91 -3.72 3.73 -7.42
CA VAL A 91 -5.03 3.72 -6.75
C VAL A 91 -5.14 2.47 -5.88
N LEU A 92 -5.25 2.67 -4.56
CA LEU A 92 -5.54 1.60 -3.60
C LEU A 92 -7.05 1.44 -3.43
N THR A 93 -7.51 0.20 -3.46
CA THR A 93 -8.89 -0.20 -3.14
C THR A 93 -8.87 -1.34 -2.14
N GLY A 94 -9.97 -1.48 -1.38
CA GLY A 94 -10.09 -2.49 -0.35
C GLY A 94 -11.51 -3.05 -0.25
N ARG A 95 -11.61 -4.35 0.02
CA ARG A 95 -12.88 -5.05 0.26
C ARG A 95 -12.79 -5.87 1.55
N ILE A 96 -13.78 -5.74 2.43
CA ILE A 96 -13.85 -6.57 3.65
C ILE A 96 -14.28 -7.97 3.24
N GLU A 97 -13.40 -8.96 3.43
CA GLU A 97 -13.68 -10.37 3.08
C GLU A 97 -14.19 -11.16 4.28
N GLU A 98 -13.80 -10.77 5.50
CA GLU A 98 -14.16 -11.48 6.73
C GLU A 98 -14.24 -10.50 7.90
N VAL A 99 -15.13 -10.78 8.85
CA VAL A 99 -15.23 -10.12 10.15
C VAL A 99 -15.43 -11.19 11.23
N ASP A 100 -14.54 -11.22 12.20
CA ASP A 100 -14.60 -12.07 13.40
C ASP A 100 -14.47 -11.18 14.65
N GLY A 101 -15.57 -11.02 15.38
CA GLY A 101 -15.63 -10.12 16.55
C GLY A 101 -15.26 -8.67 16.21
N ASP A 102 -14.09 -8.24 16.68
CA ASP A 102 -13.54 -6.90 16.46
C ASP A 102 -12.47 -6.86 15.36
N THR A 103 -12.24 -7.97 14.65
CA THR A 103 -11.15 -8.12 13.69
C THR A 103 -11.69 -8.32 12.27
N ALA A 104 -11.12 -7.60 11.30
CA ALA A 104 -11.41 -7.72 9.87
C ALA A 104 -10.24 -8.35 9.13
N THR A 105 -10.56 -9.08 8.08
CA THR A 105 -9.65 -9.34 6.96
C THR A 105 -10.09 -8.52 5.75
N VAL A 106 -9.22 -7.64 5.28
CA VAL A 106 -9.46 -6.77 4.11
C VAL A 106 -8.57 -7.20 2.96
N ARG A 107 -9.17 -7.54 1.82
CA ARG A 107 -8.44 -7.70 0.55
C ARG A 107 -8.09 -6.32 0.02
N VAL A 108 -6.82 -6.09 -0.31
CA VAL A 108 -6.31 -4.82 -0.85
C VAL A 108 -5.72 -5.04 -2.23
N VAL A 109 -6.00 -4.11 -3.13
CA VAL A 109 -5.40 -4.02 -4.47
C VAL A 109 -4.88 -2.61 -4.69
N GLY A 110 -3.66 -2.48 -5.20
CA GLY A 110 -3.12 -1.22 -5.72
C GLY A 110 -2.80 -1.37 -7.19
N ALA A 111 -3.38 -0.52 -8.03
CA ALA A 111 -3.16 -0.52 -9.47
C ALA A 111 -2.65 0.84 -9.95
N ASN A 112 -1.85 0.82 -11.01
CA ASN A 112 -1.29 1.99 -11.67
C ASN A 112 -1.46 1.86 -13.20
N GLY A 113 -0.86 2.76 -13.99
CA GLY A 113 -0.98 2.75 -15.45
C GLY A 113 -0.39 1.51 -16.14
N LEU A 114 0.49 0.75 -15.46
CA LEU A 114 1.11 -0.48 -15.95
C LEU A 114 0.35 -1.75 -15.53
N GLY A 115 -0.61 -1.64 -14.60
CA GLY A 115 -1.41 -2.75 -14.12
C GLY A 115 -1.42 -2.88 -12.60
N THR A 116 -1.57 -4.09 -12.09
CA THR A 116 -1.66 -4.32 -10.64
C THR A 116 -0.28 -4.29 -9.99
N HIS A 117 0.00 -3.24 -9.21
CA HIS A 117 1.23 -3.07 -8.45
C HIS A 117 1.28 -3.95 -7.21
N VAL A 118 0.20 -3.99 -6.42
CA VAL A 118 0.14 -4.75 -5.17
C VAL A 118 -1.20 -5.45 -5.02
N THR A 119 -1.18 -6.69 -4.51
CA THR A 119 -2.37 -7.38 -4.02
C THR A 119 -2.07 -8.05 -2.71
N GLY A 120 -3.07 -8.19 -1.84
CA GLY A 120 -2.87 -8.91 -0.60
C GLY A 120 -4.07 -8.85 0.33
N THR A 121 -3.84 -9.27 1.57
CA THR A 121 -4.80 -9.13 2.66
C THR A 121 -4.16 -8.41 3.85
N VAL A 122 -4.99 -7.65 4.56
CA VAL A 122 -4.64 -7.02 5.83
C VAL A 122 -5.60 -7.50 6.89
N THR A 123 -5.07 -8.03 7.99
CA THR A 123 -5.84 -8.33 9.19
C THR A 123 -5.71 -7.15 10.15
N VAL A 124 -6.83 -6.58 10.58
CA VAL A 124 -6.89 -5.38 11.43
C VAL A 124 -7.91 -5.56 12.54
N THR A 125 -7.51 -5.25 13.77
CA THR A 125 -8.43 -5.15 14.91
C THR A 125 -8.93 -3.72 15.04
N VAL A 126 -10.24 -3.54 15.24
CA VAL A 126 -10.94 -2.26 15.32
C VAL A 126 -11.62 -2.16 16.69
N PRO A 127 -11.02 -1.45 17.66
CA PRO A 127 -11.60 -1.32 19.00
C PRO A 127 -13.00 -0.72 19.00
N GLU A 128 -13.81 -1.09 19.99
CA GLU A 128 -15.24 -0.80 20.05
C GLU A 128 -15.58 0.69 20.06
N GLU A 129 -14.70 1.53 20.63
CA GLU A 129 -14.84 3.00 20.68
C GLU A 129 -14.68 3.70 19.32
N ALA A 130 -14.25 2.99 18.29
CA ALA A 130 -14.06 3.51 16.92
C ALA A 130 -15.08 2.95 15.92
N ARG A 131 -16.12 2.27 16.38
CA ARG A 131 -17.22 1.83 15.51
C ARG A 131 -18.09 3.06 15.19
N PRO A 132 -18.24 3.46 13.91
CA PRO A 132 -19.17 4.53 13.55
C PRO A 132 -20.61 4.15 13.88
#